data_AF-A0A086IZF3-F1
#
_entry.id   AF-A0A086IZF3-F1
#
_cell.length_a   1.000
_cell.length_b   1.000
_cell.length_c   1.000
_cell.angle_alpha   90.00
_cell.angle_beta   90.00
_cell.angle_gamma   90.00
#
_symmetry.space_group_name_H-M   'P 1'
#
loop_
_entity.id
_entity.type
_entity.pdbx_description
1 polymer ?
#
loop_
_entity_poly.entity_id
_entity_poly.type
_entity_poly.pdbx_seq_one_letter_code
_entity_poly.pdbx_strand_id
1 'polypeptide(L)'
;MRKLCVYIHVLIVCAVYWVKCHRIKQQIDAYLHLNLTTIVETLEIPKWKVEEAHKIMQDIYSRSNLPIQITCNQITYANMHPPASESAHDIQSDYNQQINGIDLFNGLKSITAKIRRSSPQEEKDQPIFFLHLEKDPSVYGASIEGGLLNGNPIAVCTVKPDDTPKEIGETMAHELAHLLGAPHDMLGSPCASPEYLMEKTYTKTLHQKVFSPCSIEAMKKHLRKNETERGKVEA
;
A
#
# COMPACT_ATOMS: atom_id res chain seq x y z
N MET A 1 19.10 -52.09 -26.43
CA MET A 1 19.07 -51.66 -25.01
C MET A 1 19.63 -50.25 -24.76
N ARG A 2 20.76 -49.82 -25.34
CA ARG A 2 21.32 -48.46 -25.09
C ARG A 2 20.41 -47.28 -25.49
N LYS A 3 19.62 -47.40 -26.57
CA LYS A 3 18.70 -46.32 -27.02
C LYS A 3 17.49 -46.09 -26.10
N LEU A 4 17.04 -47.11 -25.37
CA LEU A 4 15.89 -47.01 -24.46
C LEU A 4 16.26 -46.23 -23.18
N CYS A 5 17.51 -46.39 -22.71
CA CYS A 5 18.00 -45.74 -21.50
C CYS A 5 18.15 -44.21 -21.66
N VAL A 6 18.50 -43.76 -22.87
CA VAL A 6 18.63 -42.32 -23.19
C VAL A 6 17.26 -41.64 -23.23
N TYR A 7 16.23 -42.29 -23.79
CA TYR A 7 14.87 -41.74 -23.85
C TYR A 7 14.24 -41.55 -22.47
N ILE A 8 14.47 -42.49 -21.55
CA ILE A 8 13.97 -42.40 -20.17
C ILE A 8 14.65 -41.26 -19.41
N HIS A 9 15.96 -41.05 -19.58
CA HIS A 9 16.67 -39.93 -18.97
C HIS A 9 16.16 -38.57 -19.47
N VAL A 10 15.92 -38.42 -20.78
CA VAL A 10 15.40 -37.16 -21.35
C VAL A 10 14.00 -36.85 -20.82
N LEU A 11 13.12 -37.86 -20.75
CA LEU A 11 11.76 -37.68 -20.21
C LEU A 11 11.75 -37.28 -18.73
N ILE A 12 12.62 -37.87 -17.90
CA ILE A 12 12.74 -37.52 -16.48
C ILE A 12 13.27 -36.09 -16.32
N VAL A 13 14.29 -35.69 -17.08
CA VAL A 13 14.82 -34.31 -17.03
C VAL A 13 13.76 -33.31 -17.46
N CYS A 14 13.04 -33.56 -18.57
CA CYS A 14 11.95 -32.70 -19.02
C CYS A 14 10.81 -32.62 -17.99
N ALA A 15 10.42 -33.74 -17.37
CA ALA A 15 9.39 -33.74 -16.32
C ALA A 15 9.81 -32.97 -15.07
N VAL A 16 11.07 -33.09 -14.62
CA VAL A 16 11.60 -32.33 -13.49
C VAL A 16 11.68 -30.84 -13.80
N TYR A 17 12.11 -30.48 -15.01
CA TYR A 17 12.11 -29.08 -15.45
C TYR A 17 10.69 -28.51 -15.57
N TRP A 18 9.74 -29.29 -16.07
CA TRP A 18 8.35 -28.86 -16.20
C TRP A 18 7.68 -28.66 -14.83
N VAL A 19 7.91 -29.58 -13.87
CA VAL A 19 7.43 -29.43 -12.48
C VAL A 19 8.08 -28.21 -11.79
N LYS A 20 9.38 -27.96 -12.00
CA LYS A 20 10.06 -26.77 -11.49
C LYS A 20 9.49 -25.48 -12.10
N CYS A 21 9.34 -25.41 -13.42
CA CYS A 21 8.76 -24.26 -14.10
C CYS A 21 7.30 -24.03 -13.69
N HIS A 22 6.51 -25.09 -13.49
CA HIS A 22 5.13 -24.95 -13.06
C HIS A 22 5.02 -24.46 -11.60
N ARG A 23 5.90 -24.92 -10.71
CA ARG A 23 6.02 -24.39 -9.34
C ARG A 23 6.43 -22.92 -9.33
N ILE A 24 7.41 -22.53 -10.15
CA ILE A 24 7.85 -21.12 -10.24
C ILE A 24 6.71 -20.24 -10.77
N LYS A 25 5.96 -20.72 -11.77
CA LYS A 25 4.80 -19.99 -12.31
C LYS A 25 3.69 -19.83 -11.28
N GLN A 26 3.33 -20.89 -10.55
CA GLN A 26 2.37 -20.80 -9.42
C GLN A 26 2.87 -19.90 -8.29
N GLN A 27 4.18 -19.81 -8.08
CA GLN A 27 4.77 -18.98 -7.03
C GLN A 27 4.79 -17.49 -7.42
N ILE A 28 4.87 -17.16 -8.72
CA ILE A 28 4.72 -15.79 -9.23
C ILE A 28 3.25 -15.37 -9.25
N ASP A 29 2.32 -16.26 -9.61
CA ASP A 29 0.87 -16.01 -9.55
C ASP A 29 0.33 -15.90 -8.10
N ALA A 30 1.15 -16.21 -7.09
CA ALA A 30 0.79 -16.13 -5.67
C ALA A 30 1.00 -14.74 -5.05
N TYR A 31 1.65 -13.81 -5.73
CA TYR A 31 1.89 -12.46 -5.20
C TYR A 31 0.79 -11.49 -5.62
N LEU A 32 0.28 -10.71 -4.66
CA LEU A 32 -0.48 -9.52 -4.98
C LEU A 32 0.51 -8.43 -5.44
N HIS A 33 0.47 -8.10 -6.73
CA HIS A 33 1.24 -7.01 -7.30
C HIS A 33 0.49 -5.68 -7.13
N LEU A 34 1.07 -4.78 -6.35
CA LEU A 34 0.53 -3.44 -6.09
C LEU A 34 1.38 -2.39 -6.79
N ASN A 35 0.75 -1.70 -7.73
CA ASN A 35 1.30 -0.55 -8.44
C ASN A 35 0.90 0.73 -7.72
N LEU A 36 1.86 1.35 -7.04
CA LEU A 36 1.60 2.58 -6.31
C LEU A 36 1.49 3.77 -7.25
N THR A 37 0.45 4.56 -7.02
CA THR A 37 0.38 5.95 -7.46
C THR A 37 0.52 6.86 -6.25
N THR A 38 1.36 7.88 -6.33
CA THR A 38 1.49 8.89 -5.29
C THR A 38 1.26 10.28 -5.87
N ILE A 39 0.32 11.00 -5.28
CA ILE A 39 0.00 12.38 -5.58
C ILE A 39 0.56 13.21 -4.43
N VAL A 40 1.47 14.11 -4.76
CA VAL A 40 2.15 14.99 -3.82
C VAL A 40 1.55 16.38 -3.99
N GLU A 41 1.00 16.93 -2.92
CA GLU A 41 0.32 18.23 -2.94
C GLU A 41 1.26 19.36 -3.39
N THR A 42 2.47 19.39 -2.83
CA THR A 42 3.39 20.52 -2.98
C THR A 42 4.81 20.09 -3.30
N LEU A 43 5.54 20.93 -4.02
CA LEU A 43 6.96 20.76 -4.33
C LEU A 43 7.87 20.90 -3.10
N GLU A 44 7.33 21.41 -1.99
CA GLU A 44 8.03 21.44 -0.70
C GLU A 44 8.32 20.04 -0.15
N ILE A 45 7.60 19.01 -0.61
CA ILE A 45 7.97 17.60 -0.41
C ILE A 45 8.79 17.15 -1.63
N PRO A 46 10.14 17.14 -1.55
CA PRO A 46 10.96 16.93 -2.73
C PRO A 46 10.88 15.48 -3.23
N LYS A 47 10.96 15.29 -4.55
CA LYS A 47 10.72 14.00 -5.20
C LYS A 47 11.60 12.88 -4.67
N TRP A 48 12.88 13.16 -4.43
CA TRP A 48 13.83 12.19 -3.89
C TRP A 48 13.38 11.66 -2.51
N LYS A 49 12.73 12.49 -1.69
CA LYS A 49 12.24 12.11 -0.35
C LYS A 49 11.08 11.11 -0.48
N VAL A 50 10.21 11.31 -1.47
CA VAL A 50 9.10 10.40 -1.80
C VAL A 50 9.63 9.08 -2.39
N GLU A 51 10.62 9.14 -3.29
CA GLU A 51 11.25 7.95 -3.88
C GLU A 51 11.96 7.10 -2.82
N GLU A 52 12.63 7.72 -1.84
CA GLU A 52 13.22 7.00 -0.71
C GLU A 52 12.15 6.43 0.23
N ALA A 53 11.06 7.16 0.50
CA ALA A 53 9.93 6.65 1.29
C ALA A 53 9.28 5.42 0.63
N HIS A 54 9.13 5.43 -0.70
CA HIS A 54 8.67 4.29 -1.49
C HIS A 54 9.54 3.06 -1.30
N LYS A 55 10.88 3.21 -1.38
CA LYS A 55 11.83 2.11 -1.14
C LYS A 55 11.71 1.55 0.27
N ILE A 56 11.50 2.42 1.26
CA ILE A 56 11.34 2.01 2.66
C ILE A 56 10.04 1.21 2.84
N MET A 57 8.93 1.65 2.24
CA MET A 57 7.70 0.88 2.26
C MET A 57 7.86 -0.48 1.55
N GLN A 58 8.52 -0.51 0.39
CA GLN A 58 8.83 -1.77 -0.30
C GLN A 58 9.64 -2.72 0.58
N ASP A 59 10.66 -2.22 1.27
CA ASP A 59 11.48 -3.01 2.19
C ASP A 59 10.64 -3.55 3.37
N ILE A 60 9.80 -2.72 3.99
CA ILE A 60 8.88 -3.11 5.06
C ILE A 60 8.01 -4.30 4.60
N TYR A 61 7.35 -4.19 3.45
CA TYR A 61 6.51 -5.27 2.94
C TYR A 61 7.32 -6.51 2.54
N SER A 62 8.52 -6.36 1.98
CA SER A 62 9.39 -7.50 1.64
C SER A 62 9.80 -8.31 2.89
N ARG A 63 9.98 -7.65 4.03
CA ARG A 63 10.33 -8.26 5.32
C ARG A 63 9.12 -8.77 6.11
N SER A 64 7.90 -8.43 5.69
CA SER A 64 6.65 -8.81 6.38
C SER A 64 6.24 -10.28 6.18
N ASN A 65 6.89 -11.00 5.26
CA ASN A 65 6.50 -12.36 4.85
C ASN A 65 5.05 -12.46 4.32
N LEU A 66 4.52 -11.34 3.83
CA LEU A 66 3.29 -11.31 3.04
C LEU A 66 3.63 -11.54 1.56
N PRO A 67 2.78 -12.24 0.80
CA PRO A 67 2.97 -12.41 -0.64
C PRO A 67 2.52 -11.14 -1.38
N ILE A 68 3.15 -10.00 -1.08
CA ILE A 68 2.86 -8.71 -1.69
C ILE A 68 4.13 -8.20 -2.36
N GLN A 69 4.02 -7.80 -3.61
CA GLN A 69 5.08 -7.11 -4.32
C GLN A 69 4.61 -5.69 -4.65
N ILE A 70 5.37 -4.70 -4.20
CA ILE A 70 5.07 -3.29 -4.42
C ILE A 70 5.99 -2.75 -5.51
N THR A 71 5.40 -2.17 -6.55
CA THR A 71 6.08 -1.44 -7.62
C THR A 71 5.64 0.01 -7.61
N CYS A 72 6.59 0.92 -7.73
CA CYS A 72 6.32 2.36 -7.68
C CYS A 72 6.31 2.88 -9.12
N ASN A 73 5.12 3.19 -9.63
CA ASN A 73 4.97 3.51 -11.06
C ASN A 73 4.88 5.02 -11.30
N GLN A 74 4.28 5.77 -10.36
CA GLN A 74 3.97 7.18 -10.62
C GLN A 74 4.04 8.04 -9.37
N ILE A 75 4.80 9.14 -9.47
CA ILE A 75 4.79 10.26 -8.53
C ILE A 75 4.36 11.49 -9.34
N THR A 76 3.20 12.05 -8.97
CA THR A 76 2.62 13.24 -9.62
C THR A 76 2.57 14.38 -8.61
N TYR A 77 2.93 15.58 -9.04
CA TYR A 77 2.75 16.78 -8.22
C TYR A 77 1.48 17.52 -8.66
N ALA A 78 0.60 17.81 -7.70
CA ALA A 78 -0.66 18.51 -8.00
C ALA A 78 -0.43 19.87 -8.68
N ASN A 79 0.67 20.56 -8.33
CA ASN A 79 1.03 21.87 -8.86
C ASN A 79 1.80 21.87 -10.20
N MET A 80 2.12 20.71 -10.79
CA MET A 80 2.92 20.62 -12.04
C MET A 80 2.10 20.27 -13.30
N HIS A 81 0.79 20.06 -13.18
CA HIS A 81 -0.09 19.97 -14.35
C HIS A 81 -0.75 21.33 -14.63
N PRO A 82 -0.78 21.82 -15.90
CA PRO A 82 -1.64 22.93 -16.27
C PRO A 82 -3.09 22.53 -15.94
N PRO A 83 -3.98 23.49 -15.65
CA PRO A 83 -5.21 23.21 -14.93
C PRO A 83 -6.08 22.23 -15.73
N ALA A 84 -6.08 20.97 -15.31
CA ALA A 84 -7.31 20.19 -15.37
C ALA A 84 -8.23 20.85 -14.33
N SER A 85 -8.94 21.87 -14.80
CA SER A 85 -9.95 22.61 -14.04
C SER A 85 -10.81 21.64 -13.23
N GLU A 86 -10.97 21.95 -11.94
CA GLU A 86 -11.90 21.31 -10.98
C GLU A 86 -11.48 19.91 -10.48
N SER A 87 -10.16 19.70 -10.40
CA SER A 87 -9.49 18.43 -10.11
C SER A 87 -9.02 18.11 -8.67
N ALA A 88 -9.22 18.95 -7.65
CA ALA A 88 -9.02 18.71 -6.21
C ALA A 88 -9.08 20.08 -5.53
N HIS A 89 -10.25 20.47 -5.05
CA HIS A 89 -10.28 21.63 -4.16
C HIS A 89 -9.54 21.24 -2.88
N ASP A 90 -8.58 22.09 -2.53
CA ASP A 90 -7.90 22.21 -1.24
C ASP A 90 -8.66 21.47 -0.12
N ILE A 91 -7.97 20.56 0.57
CA ILE A 91 -8.24 20.43 2.01
C ILE A 91 -7.69 21.75 2.54
N GLN A 92 -8.54 22.78 2.53
CA GLN A 92 -8.14 24.14 2.84
C GLN A 92 -7.71 24.15 4.30
N SER A 93 -6.42 23.91 4.54
CA SER A 93 -5.76 24.32 5.76
C SER A 93 -5.81 25.85 5.71
N ASP A 94 -6.92 26.44 6.16
CA ASP A 94 -6.86 27.81 6.62
C ASP A 94 -5.68 27.85 7.58
N TYR A 95 -4.73 28.75 7.34
CA TYR A 95 -3.41 28.86 7.99
C TYR A 95 -3.42 28.87 9.54
N ASN A 96 -4.60 28.80 10.16
CA ASN A 96 -4.88 28.79 11.59
C ASN A 96 -5.75 27.62 12.09
N GLN A 97 -6.17 26.66 11.24
CA GLN A 97 -6.92 25.46 11.68
C GLN A 97 -6.10 24.19 11.46
N GLN A 98 -5.73 23.53 12.56
CA GLN A 98 -5.20 22.18 12.56
C GLN A 98 -6.20 21.26 11.83
N ILE A 99 -5.74 20.51 10.82
CA ILE A 99 -6.59 19.52 10.19
C ILE A 99 -6.85 18.42 11.23
N ASN A 100 -8.12 18.27 11.60
CA ASN A 100 -8.53 17.17 12.45
C ASN A 100 -8.78 15.92 11.58
N GLY A 101 -8.76 14.73 12.18
CA GLY A 101 -8.98 13.48 11.44
C GLY A 101 -10.32 13.37 10.70
N ILE A 102 -11.33 14.17 11.07
CA ILE A 102 -12.63 14.19 10.39
C ILE A 102 -12.51 14.89 9.04
N ASP A 103 -11.77 15.99 8.97
CA ASP A 103 -11.54 16.74 7.74
C ASP A 103 -10.70 15.93 6.75
N LEU A 104 -9.68 15.23 7.24
CA LEU A 104 -8.88 14.31 6.42
C LEU A 104 -9.73 13.17 5.84
N PHE A 105 -10.61 12.58 6.65
CA PHE A 105 -11.51 11.50 6.21
C PHE A 105 -12.61 11.98 5.24
N ASN A 106 -13.11 13.21 5.42
CA ASN A 106 -14.04 13.83 4.48
C ASN A 106 -13.35 14.16 3.15
N GLY A 107 -12.10 14.63 3.20
CA GLY A 107 -11.23 14.80 2.03
C GLY A 107 -11.08 13.49 1.26
N LEU A 108 -10.78 12.38 1.97
CA LEU A 108 -10.67 11.04 1.37
C LEU A 108 -11.93 10.64 0.59
N LYS A 109 -13.13 10.85 1.15
CA LYS A 109 -14.40 10.57 0.46
C LYS A 109 -14.58 11.40 -0.81
N SER A 110 -14.26 12.69 -0.73
CA SER A 110 -14.36 13.62 -1.87
C SER A 110 -13.42 13.22 -3.01
N ILE A 111 -12.15 12.95 -2.67
CA ILE A 111 -11.13 12.48 -3.60
C ILE A 111 -11.55 11.16 -4.26
N THR A 112 -11.99 10.18 -3.45
CA THR A 112 -12.45 8.87 -3.93
C THR A 112 -13.61 9.00 -4.91
N ALA A 113 -14.60 9.83 -4.57
CA ALA A 113 -15.73 10.08 -5.45
C ALA A 113 -15.31 10.72 -6.78
N LYS A 114 -14.28 11.57 -6.77
CA LYS A 114 -13.83 12.28 -7.95
C LYS A 114 -12.99 11.40 -8.88
N ILE A 115 -12.05 10.63 -8.35
CA ILE A 115 -11.27 9.66 -9.12
C ILE A 115 -12.19 8.64 -9.80
N ARG A 116 -13.19 8.14 -9.08
CA ARG A 116 -14.19 7.21 -9.64
C ARG A 116 -14.98 7.80 -10.83
N ARG A 117 -15.15 9.12 -10.89
CA ARG A 117 -15.85 9.80 -11.99
C ARG A 117 -14.92 10.10 -13.17
N SER A 118 -13.65 10.41 -12.92
CA SER A 118 -12.68 10.80 -13.94
C SER A 118 -11.98 9.61 -14.62
N SER A 119 -11.84 8.48 -13.92
CA SER A 119 -11.11 7.31 -14.41
C SER A 119 -11.91 6.02 -14.18
N PRO A 120 -12.92 5.71 -15.01
CA PRO A 120 -13.69 4.46 -14.88
C PRO A 120 -12.85 3.18 -15.09
N GLN A 121 -11.59 3.33 -15.55
CA GLN A 121 -10.63 2.25 -15.83
C GLN A 121 -9.37 2.26 -14.96
N GLU A 122 -9.19 3.23 -14.05
CA GLU A 122 -8.12 3.05 -13.04
C GLU A 122 -8.47 1.82 -12.22
N GLU A 123 -7.53 0.87 -12.16
CA GLU A 123 -7.69 -0.39 -11.47
C GLU A 123 -8.15 -0.09 -10.04
N LYS A 124 -9.41 -0.43 -9.74
CA LYS A 124 -10.08 -0.14 -8.46
C LYS A 124 -9.35 -0.69 -7.24
N ASP A 125 -8.35 -1.53 -7.49
CA ASP A 125 -7.64 -2.37 -6.55
C ASP A 125 -6.17 -1.95 -6.40
N GLN A 126 -5.75 -0.81 -6.99
CA GLN A 126 -4.39 -0.28 -6.88
C GLN A 126 -4.31 0.92 -5.93
N PRO A 127 -3.37 0.92 -4.97
CA PRO A 127 -3.30 1.95 -3.95
C PRO A 127 -2.88 3.31 -4.52
N ILE A 128 -3.59 4.35 -4.08
CA ILE A 128 -3.31 5.75 -4.39
C ILE A 128 -3.01 6.49 -3.08
N PHE A 129 -1.82 7.05 -2.98
CA PHE A 129 -1.38 7.83 -1.82
C PHE A 129 -1.46 9.32 -2.12
N PHE A 130 -2.06 10.08 -1.21
CA PHE A 130 -1.99 11.53 -1.19
C PHE A 130 -1.06 11.98 -0.08
N LEU A 131 0.03 12.66 -0.43
CA LEU A 131 0.95 13.25 0.55
C LEU A 131 0.58 14.73 0.72
N HIS A 132 0.12 15.08 1.92
CA HIS A 132 -0.31 16.42 2.31
C HIS A 132 0.70 17.03 3.28
N LEU A 133 1.16 18.26 3.04
CA LEU A 133 2.14 18.90 3.91
C LEU A 133 1.45 19.63 5.07
N GLU A 134 1.68 19.19 6.31
CA GLU A 134 1.16 19.86 7.50
C GLU A 134 2.26 20.01 8.56
N LYS A 135 2.39 21.20 9.15
CA LYS A 135 3.45 21.45 10.15
C LYS A 135 3.17 20.79 11.49
N ASP A 136 1.92 20.84 11.94
CA ASP A 136 1.49 20.40 13.27
C ASP A 136 0.27 19.46 13.18
N PRO A 137 0.42 18.28 12.54
CA PRO A 137 -0.71 17.39 12.30
C PRO A 137 -1.25 16.77 13.59
N SER A 138 -2.58 16.73 13.70
CA SER A 138 -3.26 15.95 14.74
C SER A 138 -3.44 14.47 14.35
N VAL A 139 -3.35 14.17 13.05
CA VAL A 139 -3.46 12.85 12.44
C VAL A 139 -2.43 12.70 11.33
N TYR A 140 -1.66 11.62 11.36
CA TYR A 140 -0.57 11.36 10.41
C TYR A 140 -1.03 10.61 9.16
N GLY A 141 -2.18 9.93 9.21
CA GLY A 141 -2.72 9.24 8.05
C GLY A 141 -4.18 8.85 8.22
N ALA A 142 -4.84 8.63 7.08
CA ALA A 142 -6.19 8.11 7.02
C ALA A 142 -6.42 7.28 5.75
N SER A 143 -7.06 6.13 5.94
CA SER A 143 -7.49 5.24 4.88
C SER A 143 -8.71 4.42 5.34
N ILE A 144 -9.30 3.65 4.43
CA ILE A 144 -10.42 2.75 4.76
C ILE A 144 -9.89 1.34 4.94
N GLU A 145 -10.19 0.71 6.07
CA GLU A 145 -9.88 -0.70 6.29
C GLU A 145 -10.45 -1.58 5.17
N GLY A 146 -9.58 -2.33 4.49
CA GLY A 146 -9.95 -3.15 3.33
C GLY A 146 -10.34 -2.32 2.09
N GLY A 147 -9.85 -1.09 2.01
CA GLY A 147 -10.14 -0.15 0.93
C GLY A 147 -9.85 -0.71 -0.46
N LEU A 148 -8.78 -1.51 -0.64
CA LEU A 148 -8.46 -2.09 -1.95
C LEU A 148 -9.60 -2.97 -2.49
N LEU A 149 -10.18 -3.84 -1.66
CA LEU A 149 -11.23 -4.79 -2.12
C LEU A 149 -12.61 -4.14 -2.23
N ASN A 150 -12.83 -3.06 -1.48
CA ASN A 150 -14.10 -2.35 -1.50
C ASN A 150 -14.10 -1.20 -2.52
N GLY A 151 -13.08 -1.13 -3.39
CA GLY A 151 -12.92 -0.14 -4.45
C GLY A 151 -12.63 1.28 -3.96
N ASN A 152 -12.11 1.43 -2.74
CA ASN A 152 -11.65 2.70 -2.16
C ASN A 152 -10.14 2.60 -1.85
N PRO A 153 -9.27 2.52 -2.87
CA PRO A 153 -7.87 2.17 -2.66
C PRO A 153 -7.02 3.40 -2.25
N ILE A 154 -7.61 4.38 -1.58
CA ILE A 154 -6.96 5.67 -1.33
C ILE A 154 -6.53 5.78 0.12
N ALA A 155 -5.31 6.22 0.31
CA ALA A 155 -4.74 6.62 1.59
C ALA A 155 -4.27 8.08 1.52
N VAL A 156 -4.49 8.83 2.59
CA VAL A 156 -3.89 10.14 2.78
C VAL A 156 -2.85 10.01 3.88
N CYS A 157 -1.65 10.54 3.64
CA CYS A 157 -0.57 10.58 4.62
C CYS A 157 -0.15 12.04 4.78
N THR A 158 -0.16 12.50 6.02
CA THR A 158 0.35 13.81 6.37
C THR A 158 1.86 13.74 6.49
N VAL A 159 2.54 14.75 5.95
CA VAL A 159 3.99 14.88 5.94
C VAL A 159 4.35 16.18 6.62
N LYS A 160 5.23 16.12 7.62
CA LYS A 160 5.81 17.31 8.23
C LYS A 160 7.03 17.78 7.45
N PRO A 161 7.38 19.08 7.52
CA PRO A 161 8.60 19.59 6.90
C PRO A 161 9.85 18.83 7.36
N ASP A 162 9.91 18.47 8.65
CA ASP A 162 11.03 17.80 9.30
C ASP A 162 11.00 16.27 9.23
N ASP A 163 9.94 15.66 8.68
CA ASP A 163 9.88 14.20 8.55
C ASP A 163 11.03 13.71 7.68
N THR A 164 11.55 12.54 7.98
CA THR A 164 12.54 11.82 7.18
C THR A 164 11.82 10.94 6.14
N PRO A 165 12.51 10.49 5.07
CA PRO A 165 11.92 9.50 4.17
C PRO A 165 11.42 8.25 4.89
N LYS A 166 12.08 7.86 6.00
CA LYS A 166 11.68 6.73 6.82
C LYS A 166 10.30 6.93 7.45
N GLU A 167 10.09 8.08 8.08
CA GLU A 167 8.82 8.38 8.75
C GLU A 167 7.65 8.47 7.76
N ILE A 168 7.90 9.02 6.57
CA ILE A 168 6.92 9.04 5.47
C ILE A 168 6.65 7.61 4.99
N GLY A 169 7.69 6.82 4.73
CA GLY A 169 7.54 5.45 4.24
C GLY A 169 6.84 4.53 5.25
N GLU A 170 7.10 4.71 6.54
CA GLU A 170 6.40 4.03 7.64
C GLU A 170 4.92 4.43 7.70
N THR A 171 4.61 5.73 7.57
CA THR A 171 3.23 6.21 7.50
C THR A 171 2.49 5.63 6.29
N MET A 172 3.12 5.64 5.11
CA MET A 172 2.55 5.04 3.91
C MET A 172 2.32 3.53 4.09
N ALA A 173 3.26 2.82 4.71
CA ALA A 173 3.13 1.39 4.97
C ALA A 173 2.03 1.08 5.99
N HIS A 174 1.85 1.92 7.01
CA HIS A 174 0.74 1.84 7.96
C HIS A 174 -0.61 1.96 7.25
N GLU A 175 -0.76 3.00 6.42
CA GLU A 175 -2.02 3.21 5.69
C GLU A 175 -2.26 2.14 4.62
N LEU A 176 -1.21 1.60 3.99
CA LEU A 176 -1.36 0.46 3.09
C LEU A 176 -1.89 -0.78 3.82
N ALA A 177 -1.44 -1.02 5.06
CA ALA A 177 -1.91 -2.15 5.85
C ALA A 177 -3.40 -2.02 6.21
N HIS A 178 -3.86 -0.80 6.53
CA HIS A 178 -5.30 -0.52 6.62
C HIS A 178 -6.02 -0.81 5.31
N LEU A 179 -5.53 -0.31 4.17
CA LEU A 179 -6.12 -0.60 2.85
C LEU A 179 -6.19 -2.12 2.55
N LEU A 180 -5.26 -2.90 3.12
CA LEU A 180 -5.22 -4.37 3.06
C LEU A 180 -6.03 -5.06 4.17
N GLY A 181 -6.74 -4.31 5.01
CA GLY A 181 -7.68 -4.82 6.01
C GLY A 181 -7.09 -5.11 7.39
N ALA A 182 -5.88 -4.64 7.70
CA ALA A 182 -5.36 -4.68 9.06
C ALA A 182 -5.92 -3.53 9.90
N PRO A 183 -6.57 -3.79 11.05
CA PRO A 183 -6.89 -2.75 12.01
C PRO A 183 -5.65 -2.35 12.83
N HIS A 184 -5.76 -1.32 13.64
CA HIS A 184 -4.72 -1.01 14.64
C HIS A 184 -4.50 -2.14 15.64
N ASP A 185 -3.26 -2.31 16.08
CA ASP A 185 -2.84 -3.20 17.17
C ASP A 185 -3.25 -2.59 18.53
N MET A 186 -4.55 -2.54 18.83
CA MET A 186 -5.08 -1.93 20.06
C MET A 186 -5.43 -2.91 21.19
N LEU A 187 -5.54 -2.33 22.40
CA LEU A 187 -5.88 -2.91 23.70
C LEU A 187 -6.89 -4.06 23.67
N GLY A 188 -6.50 -5.18 24.30
CA GLY A 188 -7.29 -6.43 24.36
C GLY A 188 -6.78 -7.53 23.43
N SER A 189 -5.94 -7.18 22.46
CA SER A 189 -5.22 -8.13 21.60
C SER A 189 -3.85 -8.50 22.18
N PRO A 190 -3.38 -9.75 22.03
CA PRO A 190 -2.01 -10.14 22.41
C PRO A 190 -0.93 -9.40 21.60
N CYS A 191 -1.31 -8.71 20.52
CA CYS A 191 -0.40 -7.96 19.65
C CYS A 191 -0.28 -6.47 19.99
N ALA A 192 -0.99 -5.98 21.01
CA ALA A 192 -0.93 -4.58 21.43
C ALA A 192 0.46 -4.24 21.98
N SER A 193 1.33 -3.73 21.13
CA SER A 193 2.70 -3.34 21.46
C SER A 193 3.08 -2.09 20.66
N PRO A 194 3.71 -1.10 21.32
CA PRO A 194 4.14 0.13 20.64
C PRO A 194 5.33 -0.06 19.70
N GLU A 195 5.86 -1.28 19.63
CA GLU A 195 6.97 -1.61 18.75
C GLU A 195 6.51 -1.90 17.33
N TYR A 196 5.22 -2.15 17.06
CA TYR A 196 4.73 -2.49 15.72
C TYR A 196 4.21 -1.26 14.97
N LEU A 197 4.29 -1.30 13.64
CA LEU A 197 3.85 -0.20 12.79
C LEU A 197 2.35 0.10 12.91
N MET A 198 1.52 -0.90 13.20
CA MET A 198 0.06 -0.75 13.32
C MET A 198 -0.39 -0.28 14.71
N GLU A 199 0.52 0.19 15.58
CA GLU A 199 0.11 0.90 16.79
C GLU A 199 -0.75 2.13 16.41
N LYS A 200 -1.83 2.37 17.15
CA LYS A 200 -2.68 3.56 16.95
C LYS A 200 -1.93 4.86 17.22
N THR A 201 -1.06 4.86 18.23
CA THR A 201 -0.26 6.02 18.58
C THR A 201 1.01 5.98 17.77
N TYR A 202 1.30 7.07 17.05
CA TYR A 202 2.54 7.16 16.32
C TYR A 202 3.72 7.32 17.29
N THR A 203 4.51 6.26 17.46
CA THR A 203 5.68 6.25 18.32
C THR A 203 6.95 6.20 17.47
N LYS A 204 7.75 7.27 17.49
CA LYS A 204 9.06 7.29 16.84
C LYS A 204 10.01 6.34 17.59
N THR A 205 10.27 5.16 17.05
CA THR A 205 11.24 4.22 17.64
C THR A 205 12.36 3.88 16.66
N LEU A 206 13.59 3.77 17.18
CA LEU A 206 14.75 3.35 16.39
C LEU A 206 14.65 1.88 15.95
N HIS A 207 13.79 1.09 16.60
CA HIS A 207 13.69 -0.36 16.45
C HIS A 207 12.27 -0.83 16.15
N GLN A 208 11.49 -0.03 15.41
CA GLN A 208 10.12 -0.40 15.06
C GLN A 208 10.12 -1.72 14.28
N LYS A 209 9.42 -2.71 14.84
CA LYS A 209 9.07 -3.95 14.16
C LYS A 209 8.03 -3.61 13.11
N VAL A 210 8.07 -4.34 11.99
CA VAL A 210 7.22 -4.08 10.82
C VAL A 210 5.74 -4.26 11.16
N PHE A 211 5.23 -5.50 11.17
CA PHE A 211 3.82 -5.77 11.45
C PHE A 211 3.72 -6.82 12.55
N SER A 212 2.72 -6.68 13.41
CA SER A 212 2.44 -7.70 14.40
C SER A 212 1.90 -8.97 13.73
N PRO A 213 1.96 -10.14 14.39
CA PRO A 213 1.28 -11.33 13.90
C PRO A 213 -0.21 -11.09 13.63
N CYS A 214 -0.88 -10.24 14.40
CA CYS A 214 -2.30 -9.94 14.22
C CYS A 214 -2.55 -9.15 12.94
N SER A 215 -1.75 -8.11 12.66
CA SER A 215 -1.90 -7.34 11.41
C SER A 215 -1.58 -8.22 10.19
N ILE A 216 -0.55 -9.07 10.27
CA ILE A 216 -0.21 -10.02 9.21
C ILE A 216 -1.37 -10.97 8.91
N GLU A 217 -1.98 -11.57 9.92
CA GLU A 217 -3.10 -12.49 9.72
C GLU A 217 -4.36 -11.78 9.20
N ALA A 218 -4.61 -10.54 9.65
CA ALA A 218 -5.70 -9.72 9.11
C ALA A 218 -5.50 -9.45 7.61
N MET A 219 -4.31 -9.01 7.20
CA MET A 219 -3.99 -8.78 5.78
C MET A 219 -4.11 -10.07 4.96
N LYS A 220 -3.56 -11.21 5.44
CA LYS A 220 -3.67 -12.49 4.73
C LYS A 220 -5.12 -12.93 4.52
N LYS A 221 -5.99 -12.74 5.52
CA LYS A 221 -7.42 -13.05 5.39
C LYS A 221 -8.05 -12.23 4.26
N HIS A 222 -7.65 -10.97 4.15
CA HIS A 222 -8.11 -10.07 3.09
C HIS A 222 -7.60 -10.50 1.71
N LEU A 223 -6.31 -10.82 1.60
CA LEU A 223 -5.69 -11.30 0.36
C LEU A 223 -6.36 -12.57 -0.18
N ARG A 224 -6.65 -13.57 0.67
CA ARG A 224 -7.33 -14.81 0.26
C ARG A 224 -8.76 -14.59 -0.23
N LYS A 225 -9.45 -13.60 0.33
CA LYS A 225 -10.81 -13.23 -0.11
C LYS A 225 -10.76 -12.69 -1.54
N ASN A 226 -9.74 -11.87 -1.87
CA ASN A 226 -9.52 -11.34 -3.21
C ASN A 226 -9.30 -12.46 -4.25
N GLU A 227 -8.41 -13.42 -3.95
CA GLU A 227 -8.16 -14.57 -4.83
C GLU A 227 -9.45 -15.37 -5.13
N THR A 228 -10.27 -15.58 -4.10
CA THR A 228 -11.54 -16.33 -4.22
C THR A 228 -12.58 -15.56 -5.05
N GLU A 229 -12.62 -14.23 -4.95
CA GLU A 229 -13.53 -13.40 -5.74
C GLU A 229 -13.08 -13.27 -7.19
N ARG A 230 -11.76 -13.12 -7.47
CA ARG A 230 -11.21 -13.12 -8.83
C ARG A 230 -11.47 -14.44 -9.56
N GLY A 231 -11.27 -15.58 -8.89
CA GLY A 231 -11.55 -16.90 -9.46
C GLY A 231 -13.02 -17.17 -9.81
N LYS A 232 -13.97 -16.39 -9.29
CA LYS A 232 -15.39 -16.48 -9.65
C LYS A 232 -15.76 -15.65 -10.87
N VAL A 233 -14.96 -14.65 -11.23
CA VAL A 233 -15.17 -13.80 -12.41
C VAL A 233 -14.57 -14.45 -13.66
N GLU A 234 -13.56 -15.31 -13.48
CA GLU A 234 -12.84 -16.01 -14.55
C GLU A 234 -13.39 -17.42 -14.86
N ALA A 235 -14.39 -17.91 -14.13
CA ALA A 235 -15.03 -19.22 -14.31
C ALA A 235 -16.44 -19.10 -14.92
#